data_AF-A0A542AY72-F1
#
_entry.id   AF-A0A542AY72-F1
#
_cell.length_a   1.000
_cell.length_b   1.000
_cell.length_c   1.000
_cell.angle_alpha   90.00
_cell.angle_beta   90.00
_cell.angle_gamma   90.00
#
_symmetry.space_group_name_H-M   'P 1'
#
loop_
_entity.id
_entity.type
_entity.pdbx_description
1 polymer ?
#
loop_
_entity_poly.entity_id
_entity_poly.type
_entity_poly.pdbx_seq_one_letter_code
_entity_poly.pdbx_strand_id
1 'polypeptide(L)'
;MKYLKITVLLLLITNITYAQDYQTKDELAKQIIGSWHLENSAEDRLTFFKDGTLERSDETGSMSSDKYEITKDCDGEKLSNKDFFLKIIDENGISSCAYIEGINYDENGTFSLMTKNQGKIIVYKKDQKSVK
;
A
#
# COMPACT_ATOMS: atom_id res chain seq x y z
N MET A 1 50.75 14.17 -6.93
CA MET A 1 49.75 13.72 -7.93
C MET A 1 49.37 12.22 -7.85
N LYS A 2 49.90 11.41 -6.91
CA LYS A 2 49.58 9.97 -6.79
C LYS A 2 48.30 9.71 -5.97
N TYR A 3 48.07 10.52 -4.95
CA TYR A 3 46.92 10.39 -4.05
C TYR A 3 45.61 10.91 -4.65
N LEU A 4 45.66 11.90 -5.55
CA LEU A 4 44.47 12.45 -6.23
C LEU A 4 43.75 11.39 -7.08
N LYS A 5 44.50 10.45 -7.68
CA LYS A 5 43.92 9.33 -8.45
C LYS A 5 43.23 8.30 -7.55
N ILE A 6 43.70 8.13 -6.31
CA ILE A 6 43.10 7.21 -5.32
C ILE A 6 41.81 7.82 -4.76
N THR A 7 41.78 9.13 -4.52
CA THR A 7 40.58 9.83 -4.04
C THR A 7 39.45 9.82 -5.07
N VAL A 8 39.77 9.94 -6.37
CA VAL A 8 38.78 9.86 -7.45
C VAL A 8 38.22 8.43 -7.64
N LEU A 9 39.02 7.39 -7.41
CA LEU A 9 38.57 6.00 -7.48
C LEU A 9 37.64 5.64 -6.31
N LEU A 10 37.86 6.24 -5.13
CA LEU A 10 37.00 6.03 -3.95
C LEU A 10 35.61 6.69 -4.09
N LEU A 11 35.52 7.80 -4.82
CA LEU A 11 34.27 8.53 -5.07
C LEU A 11 33.33 7.84 -6.06
N LEU A 12 33.81 6.87 -6.85
CA LEU A 12 32.99 6.17 -7.85
C LEU A 12 32.21 4.95 -7.29
N ILE A 13 32.55 4.50 -6.08
CA ILE A 13 31.92 3.32 -5.44
C ILE A 13 30.67 3.70 -4.63
N THR A 14 30.38 4.99 -4.44
CA THR A 14 29.21 5.46 -3.68
C THR A 14 27.94 5.60 -4.54
N ASN A 15 27.90 5.01 -5.74
CA ASN A 15 26.63 4.76 -6.43
C ASN A 15 25.91 3.62 -5.72
N ILE A 16 25.46 3.88 -4.49
CA ILE A 16 24.50 3.07 -3.78
C ILE A 16 23.28 3.08 -4.68
N THR A 17 23.02 1.96 -5.32
CA THR A 17 21.76 1.67 -5.96
C THR A 17 20.67 1.96 -4.93
N TYR A 18 19.98 3.09 -5.07
CA TYR A 18 18.70 3.28 -4.45
C TYR A 18 17.75 2.28 -5.11
N ALA A 19 17.76 1.04 -4.61
CA ALA A 19 16.67 0.14 -4.87
C ALA A 19 15.45 0.81 -4.23
N GLN A 20 14.54 1.34 -5.05
CA GLN A 20 13.17 1.49 -4.57
C GLN A 20 12.72 0.09 -4.18
N ASP A 21 12.52 -0.14 -2.89
CA ASP A 21 12.07 -1.41 -2.39
C ASP A 21 10.58 -1.54 -2.68
N TYR A 22 10.29 -2.33 -3.70
CA TYR A 22 8.92 -2.65 -4.10
C TYR A 22 8.51 -3.98 -3.47
N GLN A 23 7.33 -3.98 -2.87
CA GLN A 23 6.73 -5.20 -2.34
C GLN A 23 6.18 -6.06 -3.49
N THR A 24 6.44 -7.35 -3.44
CA THR A 24 5.84 -8.34 -4.33
C THR A 24 4.34 -8.50 -4.06
N LYS A 25 3.60 -9.09 -5.02
CA LYS A 25 2.16 -9.35 -4.85
C LYS A 25 1.88 -10.16 -3.57
N ASP A 26 2.70 -11.18 -3.31
CA ASP A 26 2.51 -12.09 -2.18
C ASP A 26 2.78 -11.39 -0.84
N GLU A 27 3.78 -10.51 -0.79
CA GLU A 27 4.05 -9.68 0.38
C GLU A 27 2.89 -8.72 0.66
N LEU A 28 2.40 -8.02 -0.36
CA LEU A 28 1.24 -7.14 -0.24
C LEU A 28 -0.01 -7.90 0.22
N ALA A 29 -0.31 -9.03 -0.41
CA ALA A 29 -1.46 -9.88 -0.08
C ALA A 29 -1.40 -10.43 1.35
N LYS A 30 -0.20 -10.74 1.85
CA LYS A 30 0.00 -11.15 3.24
C LYS A 30 -0.13 -9.97 4.20
N GLN A 31 0.44 -8.82 3.87
CA GLN A 31 0.59 -7.71 4.79
C GLN A 31 -0.67 -6.84 4.92
N ILE A 32 -1.52 -6.80 3.89
CA ILE A 32 -2.80 -6.06 3.91
C ILE A 32 -3.82 -6.65 4.89
N ILE A 33 -3.73 -7.93 5.20
CA ILE A 33 -4.70 -8.62 6.08
C ILE A 33 -4.69 -8.01 7.49
N GLY A 34 -5.89 -7.68 7.97
CA GLY A 34 -6.11 -7.06 9.26
C GLY A 34 -6.89 -5.76 9.17
N SER A 35 -6.99 -5.07 10.30
CA SER A 35 -7.72 -3.81 10.44
C SER A 35 -6.78 -2.61 10.38
N TRP A 36 -7.26 -1.56 9.73
CA TRP A 36 -6.54 -0.33 9.45
C TRP A 36 -7.47 0.85 9.68
N HIS A 37 -7.03 1.87 10.40
CA HIS A 37 -7.78 3.11 10.54
C HIS A 37 -7.10 4.23 9.77
N LEU A 38 -7.89 5.19 9.30
CA LEU A 38 -7.39 6.34 8.57
C LEU A 38 -6.50 7.20 9.51
N GLU A 39 -5.36 7.69 9.03
CA GLU A 39 -4.39 8.43 9.87
C GLU A 39 -5.01 9.67 10.53
N ASN A 40 -5.97 10.32 9.86
CA ASN A 40 -6.67 11.49 10.36
C ASN A 40 -8.08 11.20 10.92
N SER A 41 -8.50 9.92 11.01
CA SER A 41 -9.79 9.51 11.57
C SER A 41 -9.73 8.04 12.04
N ALA A 42 -9.63 7.84 13.36
CA ALA A 42 -9.52 6.49 13.94
C ALA A 42 -10.82 5.68 13.88
N GLU A 43 -11.94 6.34 13.59
CA GLU A 43 -13.26 5.73 13.46
C GLU A 43 -13.51 5.19 12.04
N ASP A 44 -12.86 5.79 11.03
CA ASP A 44 -12.90 5.30 9.65
C ASP A 44 -11.93 4.12 9.49
N ARG A 45 -12.48 2.91 9.41
CA ARG A 45 -11.70 1.66 9.41
C ARG A 45 -11.98 0.80 8.20
N LEU A 46 -10.93 0.09 7.81
CA LEU A 46 -10.93 -0.97 6.79
C LEU A 46 -10.43 -2.26 7.41
N THR A 47 -11.15 -3.36 7.24
CA THR A 47 -10.69 -4.70 7.63
C THR A 47 -10.63 -5.61 6.43
N PHE A 48 -9.41 -6.06 6.09
CA PHE A 48 -9.16 -6.94 4.96
C PHE A 48 -9.05 -8.40 5.40
N PHE A 49 -9.78 -9.26 4.71
CA PHE A 49 -9.84 -10.70 4.99
C PHE A 49 -9.18 -11.52 3.88
N LYS A 50 -8.65 -12.69 4.26
CA LYS A 50 -7.90 -13.57 3.33
C LYS A 50 -8.72 -14.08 2.14
N ASP A 51 -10.04 -14.06 2.26
CA ASP A 51 -10.99 -14.50 1.24
C ASP A 51 -11.30 -13.40 0.20
N GLY A 52 -10.64 -12.25 0.28
CA GLY A 52 -10.88 -11.11 -0.61
C GLY A 52 -12.06 -10.24 -0.17
N THR A 53 -12.58 -10.41 1.03
CA THR A 53 -13.61 -9.54 1.61
C THR A 53 -12.96 -8.31 2.27
N LEU A 54 -13.57 -7.14 2.06
CA LEU A 54 -13.22 -5.89 2.74
C LEU A 54 -14.44 -5.41 3.52
N GLU A 55 -14.30 -5.26 4.83
CA GLU A 55 -15.30 -4.56 5.64
C GLU A 55 -14.86 -3.13 5.89
N ARG A 56 -15.81 -2.19 5.82
CA ARG A 56 -15.61 -0.80 6.18
C ARG A 56 -16.52 -0.41 7.33
N SER A 57 -16.02 0.44 8.22
CA SER A 57 -16.84 1.15 9.20
C SER A 57 -16.50 2.62 9.21
N ASP A 58 -17.47 3.47 9.49
CA ASP A 58 -17.29 4.91 9.68
C ASP A 58 -17.68 5.36 11.09
N GLU A 59 -17.48 6.65 11.36
CA GLU A 59 -17.83 7.30 12.63
C GLU A 59 -19.31 7.20 13.02
N THR A 60 -20.20 6.94 12.05
CA THR A 60 -21.64 6.79 12.30
C THR A 60 -22.01 5.37 12.72
N GLY A 61 -21.05 4.45 12.68
CA GLY A 61 -21.28 3.02 12.87
C GLY A 61 -21.88 2.34 11.65
N SER A 62 -21.93 3.02 10.50
CA SER A 62 -22.36 2.40 9.24
C SER A 62 -21.30 1.41 8.79
N MET A 63 -21.75 0.24 8.31
CA MET A 63 -20.86 -0.83 7.88
C MET A 63 -21.19 -1.24 6.45
N SER A 64 -20.15 -1.46 5.64
CA SER A 64 -20.28 -2.03 4.29
C SER A 64 -19.34 -3.21 4.09
N SER A 65 -19.71 -4.11 3.19
CA SER A 65 -18.90 -5.27 2.80
C SER A 65 -18.67 -5.23 1.29
N ASP A 66 -17.42 -5.03 0.92
CA ASP A 66 -16.95 -4.97 -0.46
C ASP A 66 -16.07 -6.21 -0.76
N LYS A 67 -15.74 -6.39 -2.04
CA LYS A 67 -14.64 -7.27 -2.46
C LYS A 67 -13.41 -6.47 -2.80
N TYR A 68 -12.23 -7.02 -2.55
CA TYR A 68 -10.98 -6.39 -2.92
C TYR A 68 -10.04 -7.35 -3.65
N GLU A 69 -9.17 -6.78 -4.48
CA GLU A 69 -8.11 -7.50 -5.17
C GLU A 69 -6.84 -6.63 -5.28
N ILE A 70 -5.67 -7.27 -5.11
CA ILE A 70 -4.39 -6.68 -5.48
C ILE A 70 -4.05 -7.12 -6.90
N THR A 71 -4.02 -6.18 -7.85
CA THR A 71 -3.96 -6.48 -9.28
C THR A 71 -3.03 -5.55 -10.05
N LYS A 72 -2.61 -5.98 -11.24
CA LYS A 72 -1.89 -5.13 -12.22
C LYS A 72 -2.84 -4.43 -13.20
N ASP A 73 -4.11 -4.82 -13.22
CA ASP A 73 -5.10 -4.36 -14.18
C ASP A 73 -6.30 -3.73 -13.44
N CYS A 74 -6.56 -2.45 -13.69
CA CYS A 74 -7.66 -1.73 -13.07
C CYS A 74 -8.19 -0.64 -14.00
N ASP A 75 -9.49 -0.68 -14.31
CA ASP A 75 -10.20 0.28 -15.18
C ASP A 75 -9.48 0.54 -16.51
N GLY A 76 -9.01 -0.53 -17.17
CA GLY A 76 -8.35 -0.46 -18.48
C GLY A 76 -6.88 -0.03 -18.46
N GLU A 77 -6.33 0.28 -17.28
CA GLU A 77 -4.90 0.53 -17.09
C GLU A 77 -4.18 -0.73 -16.65
N LYS A 78 -3.05 -1.04 -17.30
CA LYS A 78 -2.18 -2.16 -16.95
C LYS A 78 -0.81 -1.65 -16.52
N LEU A 79 -0.43 -1.95 -15.28
CA LEU A 79 0.90 -1.62 -14.75
C LEU A 79 1.94 -2.63 -15.24
N SER A 80 3.00 -2.12 -15.87
CA SER A 80 4.12 -2.91 -16.39
C SER A 80 5.24 -3.13 -15.37
N ASN A 81 5.29 -2.34 -14.30
CA ASN A 81 6.37 -2.30 -13.33
C ASN A 81 6.08 -3.19 -12.12
N LYS A 82 6.82 -3.00 -11.02
CA LYS A 82 6.60 -3.74 -9.77
C LYS A 82 5.36 -3.26 -8.98
N ASP A 83 4.69 -2.21 -9.43
CA ASP A 83 3.55 -1.56 -8.76
C ASP A 83 2.22 -2.30 -8.89
N PHE A 84 1.37 -2.24 -7.88
CA PHE A 84 0.05 -2.88 -7.89
C PHE A 84 -1.05 -1.88 -7.57
N PHE A 85 -2.25 -2.15 -8.07
CA PHE A 85 -3.47 -1.51 -7.62
C PHE A 85 -4.08 -2.26 -6.46
N LEU A 86 -4.70 -1.52 -5.55
CA LEU A 86 -5.83 -2.01 -4.79
C LEU A 86 -7.09 -1.70 -5.58
N LYS A 87 -7.76 -2.76 -6.04
CA LYS A 87 -9.10 -2.69 -6.64
C LYS A 87 -10.12 -3.04 -5.58
N ILE A 88 -11.12 -2.20 -5.40
CA ILE A 88 -12.27 -2.48 -4.53
C ILE A 88 -13.53 -2.49 -5.39
N ILE A 89 -14.37 -3.49 -5.21
CA ILE A 89 -15.61 -3.72 -5.93
C ILE A 89 -16.74 -3.69 -4.90
N ASP A 90 -17.63 -2.71 -5.04
CA ASP A 90 -18.77 -2.57 -4.14
C ASP A 90 -19.86 -3.63 -4.42
N GLU A 91 -20.91 -3.62 -3.61
CA GLU A 91 -22.07 -4.50 -3.75
C GLU A 91 -22.80 -4.38 -5.11
N ASN A 92 -22.67 -3.24 -5.79
CA ASN A 92 -23.27 -2.96 -7.09
C ASN A 92 -22.35 -3.39 -8.25
N GLY A 93 -21.16 -3.93 -7.94
CA GLY A 93 -20.15 -4.33 -8.92
C GLY A 93 -19.34 -3.17 -9.49
N ILE A 94 -19.46 -1.97 -8.91
CA ILE A 94 -18.69 -0.79 -9.32
C ILE A 94 -17.29 -0.89 -8.71
N SER A 95 -16.27 -0.81 -9.56
CA SER A 95 -14.88 -0.81 -9.12
C SER A 95 -14.32 0.58 -8.85
N SER A 96 -13.45 0.66 -7.87
CA SER A 96 -12.55 1.79 -7.62
C SER A 96 -11.11 1.30 -7.50
N CYS A 97 -10.16 2.12 -7.97
CA CYS A 97 -8.75 1.78 -8.08
C CYS A 97 -7.88 2.81 -7.37
N ALA A 98 -6.91 2.35 -6.59
CA ALA A 98 -5.83 3.17 -6.05
C ALA A 98 -4.48 2.47 -6.25
N TYR A 99 -3.42 3.23 -6.51
CA TYR A 99 -2.06 2.71 -6.52
C TYR A 99 -1.65 2.38 -5.09
N ILE A 100 -1.02 1.22 -4.90
CA ILE A 100 -0.43 0.82 -3.63
C ILE A 100 0.99 1.37 -3.57
N GLU A 101 1.21 2.34 -2.70
CA GLU A 101 2.56 2.90 -2.44
C GLU A 101 3.35 2.01 -1.47
N GLY A 102 2.64 1.36 -0.53
CA GLY A 102 3.23 0.41 0.40
C GLY A 102 2.25 -0.02 1.48
N ILE A 103 2.43 -1.23 2.00
CA ILE A 103 1.59 -1.82 3.04
C ILE A 103 2.51 -2.46 4.07
N ASN A 104 2.52 -1.99 5.31
CA ASN A 104 3.31 -2.53 6.42
C ASN A 104 4.78 -2.84 6.09
N TYR A 105 5.39 -2.07 5.20
CA TYR A 105 6.79 -2.26 4.82
C TYR A 105 7.68 -2.09 6.06
N ASP A 106 8.64 -2.99 6.25
CA ASP A 106 9.47 -3.10 7.47
C ASP A 106 8.68 -3.12 8.80
N GLU A 107 7.45 -3.66 8.76
CA GLU A 107 6.55 -3.75 9.92
C GLU A 107 6.22 -2.39 10.57
N ASN A 108 6.29 -1.31 9.78
CA ASN A 108 6.10 0.06 10.27
C ASN A 108 4.64 0.44 10.61
N GLY A 109 3.69 -0.48 10.43
CA GLY A 109 2.27 -0.26 10.72
C GLY A 109 1.58 0.75 9.81
N THR A 110 2.13 1.08 8.64
CA THR A 110 1.58 2.08 7.71
C THR A 110 1.08 1.43 6.42
N PHE A 111 -0.09 1.85 5.96
CA PHE A 111 -0.65 1.46 4.67
C PHE A 111 -0.95 2.73 3.86
N SER A 112 -0.27 2.90 2.73
CA SER A 112 -0.35 4.09 1.90
C SER A 112 -0.89 3.77 0.51
N LEU A 113 -1.87 4.56 0.08
CA LEU A 113 -2.47 4.50 -1.24
C LEU A 113 -2.32 5.86 -1.94
N MET A 114 -2.20 5.85 -3.27
CA MET A 114 -2.33 7.06 -4.09
C MET A 114 -3.56 6.95 -4.99
N THR A 115 -4.43 7.96 -4.92
CA THR A 115 -5.64 8.03 -5.74
C THR A 115 -5.29 8.25 -7.22
N LYS A 116 -5.92 7.48 -8.12
CA LYS A 116 -5.60 7.53 -9.56
C LYS A 116 -5.85 8.89 -10.21
N ASN A 117 -6.95 9.56 -9.86
CA ASN A 117 -7.38 10.78 -10.54
C ASN A 117 -6.79 12.08 -9.96
N GLN A 118 -6.40 12.08 -8.68
CA GLN A 118 -5.99 13.30 -7.98
C GLN A 118 -4.53 13.26 -7.52
N GLY A 119 -3.87 12.10 -7.56
CA GLY A 119 -2.52 11.92 -6.99
C GLY A 119 -2.48 12.15 -5.48
N LYS A 120 -3.64 12.20 -4.82
CA LYS A 120 -3.74 12.37 -3.36
C LYS A 120 -3.30 11.09 -2.68
N ILE A 121 -2.39 11.23 -1.71
CA ILE A 121 -1.97 10.15 -0.83
C ILE A 121 -2.99 9.99 0.31
N ILE A 122 -3.39 8.74 0.56
CA ILE A 122 -4.24 8.34 1.67
C ILE A 122 -3.41 7.38 2.53
N VAL A 123 -3.33 7.66 3.83
CA VAL A 123 -2.52 6.90 4.78
C VAL A 123 -3.44 6.29 5.83
N TYR A 124 -3.24 5.00 6.08
CA TYR A 124 -3.86 4.26 7.16
C TYR A 124 -2.79 3.74 8.13
N LYS A 125 -3.19 3.56 9.38
CA LYS A 125 -2.38 2.95 10.42
C LYS A 125 -2.98 1.61 10.82
N LYS A 126 -2.11 0.64 11.07
CA LYS A 126 -2.52 -0.71 11.48
C LYS A 126 -3.11 -0.64 12.88
N ASP A 127 -4.27 -1.28 13.06
CA ASP A 127 -4.82 -1.43 14.40
C ASP A 127 -3.90 -2.32 15.24
N GLN A 128 -3.58 -1.86 16.43
CA GLN A 128 -2.85 -2.67 17.40
C GLN A 128 -3.73 -3.85 17.77
N LYS A 129 -3.23 -5.08 17.63
CA LYS A 129 -3.86 -6.23 18.29
C LYS A 129 -3.87 -5.92 19.78
N SER A 130 -5.05 -5.62 20.35
CA SER A 130 -5.21 -5.60 21.79
C SER A 130 -4.85 -7.00 22.30
N VAL A 131 -3.67 -7.12 22.90
CA VAL A 131 -3.32 -8.29 23.70
C VAL A 131 -4.29 -8.26 24.88
N LYS A 132 -5.36 -9.05 24.79
CA LYS A 132 -6.20 -9.39 25.94
C LYS A 132 -5.57 -10.54 26.69
#